data_AF-A0A430EJQ7-F1
#
_entry.id   AF-A0A430EJQ7-F1
#
_cell.length_a   1.000
_cell.length_b   1.000
_cell.length_c   1.000
_cell.angle_alpha   90.00
_cell.angle_beta   90.00
_cell.angle_gamma   90.00
#
_symmetry.space_group_name_H-M   'P 1'
#
loop_
_entity.id
_entity.type
_entity.pdbx_description
1 polymer ?
#
loop_
_entity_poly.entity_id
_entity_poly.type
_entity_poly.pdbx_seq_one_letter_code
_entity_poly.pdbx_strand_id
1 'polypeptide(L)'
;MFKDAGHYVTAMSAAYLDTRGGLTLTLLRQICAATGLLTANRAAALIDFMQHIGVLAPAADHGYRTTPAFQRAWCRHIQAALEPAAMLDPALAAIAEALEDPKHYQHFLSVQASRLYALASEPDPFPSLRASFLHPLAGCAILHTLALTCTDDAFVPIAGASVPLTELARRFGVSQPHVRRLLKRAEANRFLLHVGPSRRAFHPEGFPTIRYHYAAHLSEMIACGRLVLAGLAAGDHAPELA
;
A
#
# COMPACT_ATOMS: atom_id res chain seq x y z
N MET A 1 -5.66 2.68 -8.10
CA MET A 1 -5.11 1.66 -9.03
C MET A 1 -4.93 0.31 -8.35
N PHE A 2 -4.44 0.26 -7.10
CA PHE A 2 -4.30 -1.00 -6.35
C PHE A 2 -5.45 -1.16 -5.36
N LYS A 3 -6.28 -2.17 -5.57
CA LYS A 3 -7.52 -2.37 -4.81
C LYS A 3 -7.33 -3.27 -3.59
N ASP A 4 -6.21 -3.97 -3.47
CA ASP A 4 -5.85 -4.81 -2.31
C ASP A 4 -4.33 -4.86 -2.13
N ALA A 5 -3.90 -5.43 -1.00
CA ALA A 5 -2.49 -5.52 -0.61
C ALA A 5 -1.63 -6.32 -1.61
N GLY A 6 -2.19 -7.34 -2.27
CA GLY A 6 -1.46 -8.14 -3.23
C GLY A 6 -1.08 -7.33 -4.46
N HIS A 7 -2.03 -6.57 -5.01
CA HIS A 7 -1.75 -5.67 -6.14
C HIS A 7 -0.78 -4.55 -5.76
N TYR A 8 -0.87 -4.01 -4.54
CA TYR A 8 0.03 -2.97 -4.07
C TYR A 8 1.47 -3.46 -3.96
N VAL A 9 1.69 -4.60 -3.29
CA VAL A 9 3.03 -5.16 -3.15
C VAL A 9 3.60 -5.55 -4.50
N THR A 10 2.80 -6.10 -5.40
CA THR A 10 3.26 -6.41 -6.75
C THR A 10 3.71 -5.15 -7.50
N ALA A 11 2.97 -4.04 -7.40
CA ALA A 11 3.34 -2.77 -8.02
C ALA A 11 4.62 -2.17 -7.42
N MET A 12 4.77 -2.23 -6.09
CA MET A 12 5.99 -1.78 -5.42
C MET A 12 7.19 -2.66 -5.80
N SER A 13 7.01 -3.98 -5.85
CA SER A 13 8.05 -4.92 -6.30
C SER A 13 8.43 -4.68 -7.75
N ALA A 14 7.48 -4.36 -8.63
CA ALA A 14 7.76 -3.96 -10.00
C ALA A 14 8.59 -2.66 -10.04
N ALA A 15 8.18 -1.62 -9.30
CA ALA A 15 8.91 -0.36 -9.21
C ALA A 15 10.35 -0.55 -8.71
N TYR A 16 10.55 -1.35 -7.66
CA TYR A 16 11.87 -1.64 -7.10
C TYR A 16 12.74 -2.52 -8.00
N LEU A 17 12.18 -3.59 -8.59
CA LEU A 17 12.99 -4.52 -9.39
C LEU A 17 13.34 -3.95 -10.77
N ASP A 18 12.57 -2.98 -11.28
CA ASP A 18 12.95 -2.19 -12.45
C ASP A 18 14.35 -1.58 -12.30
N THR A 19 14.72 -1.18 -11.08
CA THR A 19 16.01 -0.57 -10.77
C THR A 19 17.14 -1.61 -10.59
N ARG A 20 16.85 -2.91 -10.72
CA ARG A 20 17.79 -4.03 -10.49
C ARG A 20 17.87 -5.01 -11.67
N GLY A 21 17.54 -4.55 -12.87
CA GLY A 21 17.52 -5.41 -14.06
C GLY A 21 16.13 -5.99 -14.40
N GLY A 22 15.07 -5.47 -13.80
CA GLY A 22 13.69 -5.79 -14.13
C GLY A 22 13.06 -6.89 -13.30
N LEU A 23 11.73 -6.97 -13.36
CA LEU A 23 10.95 -8.02 -12.73
C LEU A 23 11.02 -9.28 -13.59
N THR A 24 11.32 -10.43 -12.98
CA THR A 24 11.12 -11.75 -13.59
C THR A 24 10.01 -12.51 -12.89
N LEU A 25 9.40 -13.49 -13.58
CA LEU A 25 8.38 -14.34 -12.96
C LEU A 25 8.95 -15.11 -11.75
N THR A 26 10.21 -15.53 -11.81
CA THR A 26 10.89 -16.23 -10.71
C THR A 26 11.01 -15.33 -9.48
N LEU A 27 11.48 -14.10 -9.64
CA LEU A 27 11.59 -13.14 -8.53
C LEU A 27 10.22 -12.82 -7.94
N LEU A 28 9.20 -12.62 -8.79
CA LEU A 28 7.85 -12.35 -8.29
C LEU A 28 7.29 -13.52 -7.49
N ARG A 29 7.54 -14.78 -7.91
CA ARG A 29 7.14 -15.97 -7.15
C ARG A 29 7.81 -16.03 -5.78
N GLN A 30 9.09 -15.70 -5.70
CA GLN A 30 9.83 -15.64 -4.43
C GLN A 30 9.24 -14.59 -3.49
N ILE A 31 8.93 -13.39 -4.01
CA ILE A 31 8.28 -12.32 -3.23
C ILE A 31 6.89 -12.74 -2.76
N CYS A 32 6.09 -13.35 -3.64
CA CYS A 32 4.75 -13.84 -3.27
C CYS A 32 4.84 -14.89 -2.14
N ALA A 33 5.77 -15.84 -2.26
CA ALA A 33 5.98 -16.88 -1.26
C ALA A 33 6.46 -16.32 0.09
N ALA A 34 7.40 -15.37 0.08
CA ALA A 34 7.95 -14.77 1.28
C ALA A 34 6.94 -13.86 2.02
N THR A 35 6.13 -13.10 1.27
CA THR A 35 5.19 -12.13 1.86
C THR A 35 3.88 -12.77 2.33
N GLY A 36 3.52 -13.96 1.81
CA GLY A 36 2.24 -14.62 2.09
C GLY A 36 1.01 -13.87 1.55
N LEU A 37 1.20 -12.75 0.85
CA LEU A 37 0.12 -11.92 0.32
C LEU A 37 -0.52 -12.51 -0.93
N LEU A 38 0.22 -13.37 -1.64
CA LEU A 38 -0.17 -14.00 -2.90
C LEU A 38 0.42 -15.40 -3.02
N THR A 39 -0.29 -16.32 -3.68
CA THR A 39 0.29 -17.65 -3.98
C THR A 39 1.20 -17.57 -5.20
N ALA A 40 2.23 -18.43 -5.27
CA ALA A 40 3.14 -18.50 -6.41
C ALA A 40 2.43 -18.73 -7.76
N ASN A 41 1.26 -19.39 -7.74
CA ASN A 41 0.43 -19.61 -8.92
C ASN A 41 -0.26 -18.34 -9.43
N ARG A 42 -0.43 -17.32 -8.58
CA ARG A 42 -0.99 -16.01 -8.98
C ARG A 42 0.05 -15.06 -9.57
N ALA A 43 1.35 -15.33 -9.41
CA ALA A 43 2.41 -14.46 -9.91
C ALA A 43 2.34 -14.24 -11.44
N ALA A 44 2.08 -15.30 -12.22
CA ALA A 44 1.94 -15.18 -13.67
C ALA A 44 0.71 -14.34 -14.07
N ALA A 45 -0.45 -14.64 -13.49
CA ALA A 45 -1.67 -13.88 -13.73
C ALA A 45 -1.55 -12.40 -13.32
N LEU A 46 -0.75 -12.10 -12.29
CA LEU A 46 -0.46 -10.73 -11.89
C LEU A 46 0.43 -9.99 -12.90
N ILE A 47 1.42 -10.66 -13.47
CA ILE A 47 2.23 -10.10 -14.56
C ILE A 47 1.35 -9.79 -15.77
N ASP A 48 0.48 -10.72 -16.16
CA ASP A 48 -0.45 -10.52 -17.27
C ASP A 48 -1.41 -9.35 -16.98
N PHE A 49 -1.96 -9.30 -15.77
CA PHE A 49 -2.79 -8.20 -15.33
C PHE A 49 -2.04 -6.86 -15.35
N MET A 50 -0.82 -6.80 -14.81
CA MET A 50 0.00 -5.59 -14.78
C MET A 50 0.36 -5.09 -16.18
N GLN A 51 0.63 -5.98 -17.12
CA GLN A 51 0.80 -5.61 -18.53
C GLN A 51 -0.50 -5.05 -19.10
N HIS A 52 -1.63 -5.71 -18.87
CA HIS A 52 -2.93 -5.29 -19.35
C HIS A 52 -3.33 -3.89 -18.83
N ILE A 53 -2.99 -3.56 -17.59
CA ILE A 53 -3.25 -2.22 -17.02
C ILE A 53 -2.12 -1.21 -17.26
N GLY A 54 -1.10 -1.57 -18.06
CA GLY A 54 -0.02 -0.68 -18.47
C GLY A 54 1.01 -0.37 -17.38
N VAL A 55 1.11 -1.19 -16.33
CA VAL A 55 2.14 -1.09 -15.29
C VAL A 55 3.48 -1.62 -15.80
N LEU A 56 3.45 -2.75 -16.53
CA LEU A 56 4.63 -3.43 -17.06
C LEU A 56 4.64 -3.49 -18.58
N ALA A 57 5.83 -3.55 -19.16
CA ALA A 57 6.09 -3.92 -20.55
C ALA A 57 7.15 -5.02 -20.61
N PRO A 58 7.09 -5.94 -21.59
CA PRO A 58 8.13 -6.92 -21.81
C PRO A 58 9.45 -6.24 -22.21
N ALA A 59 10.57 -6.80 -21.78
CA ALA A 59 11.92 -6.35 -22.12
C ALA A 59 12.68 -7.40 -22.94
N ALA A 60 13.78 -6.98 -23.57
CA ALA A 60 14.57 -7.83 -24.46
C ALA A 60 15.24 -9.03 -23.76
N ASP A 61 15.40 -8.96 -22.44
CA ASP A 61 16.08 -9.95 -21.59
C ASP A 61 15.13 -11.00 -20.99
N HIS A 62 13.95 -11.20 -21.60
CA HIS A 62 12.86 -12.04 -21.07
C HIS A 62 12.33 -11.59 -19.68
N GLY A 63 12.68 -10.38 -19.25
CA GLY A 63 12.13 -9.73 -18.06
C GLY A 63 11.00 -8.76 -18.38
N TYR A 64 10.52 -8.08 -17.34
CA TYR A 64 9.51 -7.03 -17.42
C TYR A 64 10.06 -5.74 -16.82
N ARG A 65 9.76 -4.62 -17.47
CA ARG A 65 10.13 -3.28 -17.00
C ARG A 65 8.89 -2.45 -16.73
N THR A 66 9.00 -1.50 -15.82
CA THR A 66 7.89 -0.59 -15.59
C THR A 66 7.73 0.40 -16.73
N THR A 67 6.48 0.78 -17.03
CA THR A 67 6.25 1.79 -18.07
C THR A 67 6.56 3.19 -17.52
N PRO A 68 6.97 4.15 -18.38
CA PRO A 68 7.17 5.54 -17.94
C PRO A 68 5.90 6.17 -17.34
N ALA A 69 4.73 5.76 -17.82
CA ALA A 69 3.45 6.22 -17.28
C ALA A 69 3.24 5.74 -15.84
N PHE A 70 3.56 4.46 -15.56
CA PHE A 70 3.50 3.92 -14.21
C PHE A 70 4.55 4.55 -13.30
N GLN A 71 5.80 4.70 -13.73
CA GLN A 71 6.86 5.34 -12.93
C GLN A 71 6.43 6.74 -12.46
N ARG A 72 5.88 7.57 -13.37
CA ARG A 72 5.34 8.90 -13.00
C ARG A 72 4.16 8.80 -12.03
N ALA A 73 3.26 7.85 -12.22
CA ALA A 73 2.12 7.66 -11.32
C ALA A 73 2.54 7.17 -9.92
N TRP A 74 3.55 6.30 -9.87
CA TRP A 74 4.10 5.75 -8.63
C TRP A 74 4.94 6.78 -7.87
N CYS A 75 5.74 7.59 -8.57
CA CYS A 75 6.43 8.74 -7.98
C CYS A 75 5.44 9.69 -7.29
N ARG A 76 4.38 10.11 -8.00
CA ARG A 76 3.31 10.92 -7.38
C ARG A 76 2.62 10.25 -6.21
N HIS A 77 2.45 8.93 -6.27
CA HIS A 77 1.88 8.17 -5.16
C HIS A 77 2.76 8.23 -3.91
N ILE A 78 4.08 8.10 -4.08
CA ILE A 78 5.04 8.23 -2.97
C ILE A 78 5.06 9.68 -2.45
N GLN A 79 5.09 10.68 -3.32
CA GLN A 79 5.02 12.10 -2.93
C GLN A 79 3.78 12.39 -2.07
N ALA A 80 2.60 11.89 -2.49
CA ALA A 80 1.37 12.04 -1.73
C ALA A 80 1.40 11.30 -0.37
N ALA A 81 2.18 10.23 -0.25
CA ALA A 81 2.36 9.52 1.02
C ALA A 81 3.39 10.21 1.93
N LEU A 82 4.36 10.93 1.36
CA LEU A 82 5.35 11.73 2.09
C LEU A 82 4.76 13.04 2.64
N GLU A 83 3.75 13.62 2.00
CA GLU A 83 3.09 14.85 2.46
C GLU A 83 2.63 14.77 3.94
N PRO A 84 1.82 13.78 4.38
CA PRO A 84 1.45 13.67 5.79
C PRO A 84 2.63 13.31 6.70
N ALA A 85 3.66 12.62 6.17
CA ALA A 85 4.89 12.35 6.93
C ALA A 85 5.68 13.65 7.20
N ALA A 86 5.73 14.56 6.23
CA ALA A 86 6.39 15.85 6.34
C ALA A 86 5.72 16.79 7.35
N MET A 87 4.41 16.62 7.61
CA MET A 87 3.73 17.33 8.69
C MET A 87 4.27 16.95 10.08
N LEU A 88 4.81 15.73 10.23
CA LEU A 88 5.38 15.23 11.49
C LEU A 88 6.90 15.42 11.55
N ASP A 89 7.57 15.33 10.40
CA ASP A 89 9.00 15.55 10.24
C ASP A 89 9.27 16.45 9.02
N PRO A 90 9.36 17.77 9.21
CA PRO A 90 9.47 18.72 8.10
C PRO A 90 10.68 18.52 7.18
N ALA A 91 11.73 17.85 7.65
CA ALA A 91 12.90 17.55 6.82
C ALA A 91 12.56 16.64 5.63
N LEU A 92 11.47 15.87 5.72
CA LEU A 92 11.02 14.97 4.66
C LEU A 92 10.43 15.69 3.44
N ALA A 93 10.07 16.98 3.56
CA ALA A 93 9.55 17.77 2.44
C ALA A 93 10.53 17.81 1.27
N ALA A 94 11.83 17.95 1.56
CA ALA A 94 12.88 17.96 0.55
C ALA A 94 12.97 16.64 -0.24
N ILE A 95 12.58 15.50 0.35
CA ILE A 95 12.58 14.21 -0.33
C ILE A 95 11.49 14.19 -1.40
N ALA A 96 10.29 14.65 -1.06
CA ALA A 96 9.17 14.64 -2.00
C ALA A 96 9.49 15.42 -3.28
N GLU A 97 10.17 16.56 -3.16
CA GLU A 97 10.66 17.35 -4.30
C GLU A 97 11.78 16.61 -5.05
N ALA A 98 12.72 15.99 -4.33
CA ALA A 98 13.85 15.28 -4.93
C ALA A 98 13.44 14.03 -5.75
N LEU A 99 12.28 13.42 -5.50
CA LEU A 99 11.81 12.21 -6.21
C LEU A 99 11.56 12.40 -7.72
N GLU A 100 11.58 13.62 -8.23
CA GLU A 100 11.55 13.85 -9.68
C GLU A 100 12.87 13.47 -10.37
N ASP A 101 13.98 13.49 -9.64
CA ASP A 101 15.25 12.95 -10.10
C ASP A 101 15.23 11.42 -10.06
N PRO A 102 15.47 10.73 -11.19
CA PRO A 102 15.51 9.28 -11.24
C PRO A 102 16.44 8.63 -10.20
N LYS A 103 17.59 9.25 -9.86
CA LYS A 103 18.54 8.69 -8.88
C LYS A 103 17.95 8.69 -7.47
N HIS A 104 17.32 9.79 -7.07
CA HIS A 104 16.66 9.91 -5.77
C HIS A 104 15.44 8.98 -5.68
N TYR A 105 14.65 8.92 -6.75
CA TYR A 105 13.53 8.00 -6.85
C TYR A 105 13.98 6.53 -6.67
N GLN A 106 15.04 6.12 -7.36
CA GLN A 106 15.60 4.77 -7.26
C GLN A 106 16.14 4.46 -5.86
N HIS A 107 16.88 5.40 -5.26
CA HIS A 107 17.40 5.23 -3.91
C HIS A 107 16.26 5.07 -2.89
N PHE A 108 15.22 5.91 -2.98
CA PHE A 108 14.03 5.81 -2.13
C PHE A 108 13.32 4.46 -2.28
N LEU A 109 13.06 4.03 -3.51
CA LEU A 109 12.45 2.72 -3.77
C LEU A 109 13.29 1.58 -3.20
N SER A 110 14.62 1.68 -3.28
CA SER A 110 15.51 0.65 -2.74
C SER A 110 15.40 0.55 -1.23
N VAL A 111 15.39 1.68 -0.52
CA VAL A 111 15.19 1.73 0.93
C VAL A 111 13.82 1.17 1.30
N GLN A 112 12.76 1.67 0.67
CA GLN A 112 11.38 1.27 0.98
C GLN A 112 11.15 -0.23 0.74
N ALA A 113 11.57 -0.76 -0.40
CA ALA A 113 11.37 -2.17 -0.71
C ALA A 113 12.18 -3.08 0.21
N SER A 114 13.44 -2.73 0.51
CA SER A 114 14.28 -3.50 1.42
C SER A 114 13.65 -3.63 2.80
N ARG A 115 13.11 -2.52 3.32
CA ARG A 115 12.42 -2.51 4.61
C ARG A 115 11.11 -3.27 4.58
N LEU A 116 10.30 -3.13 3.52
CA LEU A 116 9.06 -3.91 3.42
C LEU A 116 9.34 -5.42 3.37
N TYR A 117 10.37 -5.86 2.64
CA TYR A 117 10.73 -7.27 2.59
C TYR A 117 11.26 -7.79 3.93
N ALA A 118 11.99 -6.96 4.68
CA ALA A 118 12.37 -7.30 6.05
C ALA A 118 11.13 -7.49 6.94
N LEU A 119 10.19 -6.53 6.92
CA LEU A 119 8.93 -6.59 7.68
C LEU A 119 8.05 -7.77 7.25
N ALA A 120 8.09 -8.17 5.98
CA ALA A 120 7.32 -9.31 5.47
C ALA A 120 7.80 -10.66 6.06
N SER A 121 9.02 -10.71 6.58
CA SER A 121 9.58 -11.91 7.24
C SER A 121 9.22 -11.98 8.72
N GLU A 122 8.64 -10.92 9.29
CA GLU A 122 8.19 -10.85 10.67
C GLU A 122 6.73 -11.33 10.81
N PRO A 123 6.33 -11.82 12.00
CA PRO A 123 4.93 -12.14 12.27
C PRO A 123 4.02 -10.94 11.99
N ASP A 124 2.95 -11.14 11.21
CA ASP A 124 1.99 -10.08 10.90
C ASP A 124 1.40 -9.50 12.19
N PRO A 125 1.60 -8.21 12.49
CA PRO A 125 1.03 -7.59 13.68
C PRO A 125 -0.49 -7.36 13.56
N PHE A 126 -1.06 -7.56 12.37
CA PHE A 126 -2.44 -7.20 12.05
C PHE A 126 -3.26 -8.32 11.36
N PRO A 127 -3.20 -9.60 11.78
CA PRO A 127 -3.74 -10.71 11.00
C PRO A 127 -5.24 -10.61 10.74
N SER A 128 -6.01 -10.24 11.78
CA SER A 128 -7.47 -10.08 11.66
C SER A 128 -7.85 -8.85 10.84
N LEU A 129 -7.09 -7.76 10.94
CA LEU A 129 -7.32 -6.55 10.14
C LEU A 129 -6.99 -6.83 8.66
N ARG A 130 -5.89 -7.53 8.41
CA ARG A 130 -5.45 -7.96 7.08
C ARG A 130 -6.51 -8.84 6.41
N ALA A 131 -7.04 -9.83 7.13
CA ALA A 131 -8.13 -10.68 6.62
C ALA A 131 -9.46 -9.93 6.40
N SER A 132 -9.72 -8.89 7.20
CA SER A 132 -10.98 -8.12 7.15
C SER A 132 -10.98 -7.04 6.06
N PHE A 133 -9.87 -6.34 5.87
CA PHE A 133 -9.77 -5.18 4.98
C PHE A 133 -8.62 -5.24 3.98
N LEU A 134 -7.43 -5.73 4.35
CA LEU A 134 -6.27 -5.55 3.46
C LEU A 134 -6.20 -6.56 2.31
N HIS A 135 -6.61 -7.81 2.56
CA HIS A 135 -6.68 -8.86 1.54
C HIS A 135 -7.90 -8.75 0.61
N PRO A 136 -9.12 -8.44 1.10
CA PRO A 136 -10.27 -8.35 0.21
C PRO A 136 -10.12 -7.23 -0.81
N LEU A 137 -10.56 -7.50 -2.05
CA LEU A 137 -10.62 -6.49 -3.10
C LEU A 137 -11.36 -5.23 -2.63
N ALA A 138 -10.79 -4.07 -2.89
CA ALA A 138 -11.24 -2.73 -2.46
C ALA A 138 -11.23 -2.50 -0.93
N GLY A 139 -10.80 -3.46 -0.11
CA GLY A 139 -10.96 -3.39 1.32
C GLY A 139 -10.09 -2.32 1.99
N CYS A 140 -8.85 -2.09 1.54
CA CYS A 140 -8.03 -0.96 2.02
C CYS A 140 -8.71 0.39 1.76
N ALA A 141 -9.25 0.58 0.55
CA ALA A 141 -9.89 1.82 0.16
C ALA A 141 -11.21 2.05 0.92
N ILE A 142 -11.95 0.97 1.19
CA ILE A 142 -13.14 1.00 2.05
C ILE A 142 -12.74 1.33 3.49
N LEU A 143 -11.68 0.73 4.04
CA LEU A 143 -11.18 1.05 5.39
C LEU A 143 -10.81 2.53 5.50
N HIS A 144 -10.12 3.09 4.49
CA HIS A 144 -9.76 4.51 4.48
C HIS A 144 -10.99 5.42 4.39
N THR A 145 -12.00 5.04 3.60
CA THR A 145 -13.27 5.78 3.55
C THR A 145 -13.98 5.72 4.90
N LEU A 146 -14.02 4.55 5.54
CA LEU A 146 -14.58 4.40 6.88
C LEU A 146 -13.80 5.22 7.91
N ALA A 147 -12.47 5.27 7.81
CA ALA A 147 -11.63 6.07 8.69
C ALA A 147 -12.05 7.54 8.62
N LEU A 148 -12.08 8.12 7.43
CA LEU A 148 -12.48 9.51 7.20
C LEU A 148 -13.93 9.80 7.55
N THR A 149 -14.83 8.81 7.42
CA THR A 149 -16.27 9.02 7.63
C THR A 149 -16.71 8.78 9.07
N CYS A 150 -16.03 7.87 9.78
CA CYS A 150 -16.40 7.40 11.11
C CYS A 150 -15.45 7.89 12.22
N THR A 151 -14.55 8.83 11.93
CA THR A 151 -13.79 9.57 12.95
C THR A 151 -14.02 11.08 12.83
N ASP A 152 -13.69 11.81 13.88
CA ASP A 152 -13.52 13.26 13.84
C ASP A 152 -12.12 13.65 13.34
N ASP A 153 -11.82 14.96 13.36
CA ASP A 153 -10.53 15.53 12.94
C ASP A 153 -9.36 15.10 13.83
N ALA A 154 -9.64 14.71 15.09
CA ALA A 154 -8.64 14.19 16.02
C ALA A 154 -8.41 12.67 15.84
N PHE A 155 -9.02 12.07 14.81
CA PHE A 155 -8.99 10.65 14.54
C PHE A 155 -9.56 9.80 15.69
N VAL A 156 -10.62 10.30 16.32
CA VAL A 156 -11.38 9.62 17.38
C VAL A 156 -12.69 9.09 16.79
N PRO A 157 -13.11 7.84 17.10
CA PRO A 157 -14.36 7.29 16.57
C PRO A 157 -15.57 8.09 16.99
N ILE A 158 -16.43 8.42 16.03
CA ILE A 158 -17.74 9.01 16.31
C ILE A 158 -18.80 7.92 16.51
N ALA A 159 -19.93 8.29 17.14
CA ALA A 159 -21.01 7.35 17.48
C ALA A 159 -21.65 6.64 16.26
N GLY A 160 -21.51 7.21 15.06
CA GLY A 160 -21.76 6.50 13.81
C GLY A 160 -22.12 7.40 12.64
N ALA A 161 -21.66 7.00 11.46
CA ALA A 161 -21.77 7.74 10.22
C ALA A 161 -22.53 6.95 9.14
N SER A 162 -23.04 7.67 8.13
CA SER A 162 -23.69 7.06 6.98
C SER A 162 -22.65 6.42 6.06
N VAL A 163 -22.83 5.13 5.78
CA VAL A 163 -21.98 4.32 4.90
C VAL A 163 -22.87 3.51 3.96
N PRO A 164 -23.44 4.13 2.91
CA PRO A 164 -24.31 3.42 1.97
C PRO A 164 -23.52 2.41 1.14
N LEU A 165 -24.01 1.15 1.10
CA LEU A 165 -23.35 0.07 0.35
C LEU A 165 -23.30 0.35 -1.15
N THR A 166 -24.36 0.95 -1.69
CA THR A 166 -24.49 1.37 -3.10
C THR A 166 -23.35 2.33 -3.49
N GLU A 167 -23.06 3.30 -2.63
CA GLU A 167 -22.05 4.32 -2.89
C GLU A 167 -20.64 3.74 -2.82
N LEU A 168 -20.33 2.92 -1.81
CA LEU A 168 -19.05 2.21 -1.74
C LEU A 168 -18.84 1.28 -2.95
N ALA A 169 -19.88 0.54 -3.33
CA ALA A 169 -19.84 -0.38 -4.48
C ALA A 169 -19.53 0.36 -5.78
N ARG A 170 -20.26 1.45 -6.05
CA ARG A 170 -20.06 2.32 -7.21
C ARG A 170 -18.67 2.96 -7.20
N ARG A 171 -18.26 3.56 -6.09
CA ARG A 171 -16.97 4.26 -5.94
C ARG A 171 -15.78 3.36 -6.21
N PHE A 172 -15.83 2.10 -5.77
CA PHE A 172 -14.69 1.18 -5.88
C PHE A 172 -14.83 0.15 -7.01
N GLY A 173 -15.93 0.21 -7.78
CA GLY A 173 -16.20 -0.73 -8.88
C GLY A 173 -16.25 -2.17 -8.40
N VAL A 174 -17.00 -2.41 -7.33
CA VAL A 174 -17.28 -3.75 -6.75
C VAL A 174 -18.77 -3.92 -6.53
N SER A 175 -19.25 -5.15 -6.30
CA SER A 175 -20.68 -5.39 -6.08
C SER A 175 -21.12 -5.05 -4.65
N GLN A 176 -22.38 -4.64 -4.46
CA GLN A 176 -22.92 -4.40 -3.11
C GLN A 176 -22.86 -5.64 -2.20
N PRO A 177 -23.13 -6.89 -2.68
CA PRO A 177 -22.92 -8.08 -1.87
C PRO A 177 -21.48 -8.25 -1.40
N HIS A 178 -20.48 -7.86 -2.21
CA HIS A 178 -19.08 -7.88 -1.82
C HIS A 178 -18.79 -6.92 -0.66
N VAL A 179 -19.21 -5.65 -0.78
CA VAL A 179 -19.09 -4.65 0.29
C VAL A 179 -19.79 -5.14 1.56
N ARG A 180 -21.00 -5.69 1.45
CA ARG A 180 -21.76 -6.21 2.59
C ARG A 180 -21.01 -7.34 3.31
N ARG A 181 -20.43 -8.30 2.58
CA ARG A 181 -19.63 -9.39 3.17
C ARG A 181 -18.40 -8.86 3.89
N LEU A 182 -17.72 -7.86 3.31
CA LEU A 182 -16.57 -7.22 3.91
C LEU A 182 -16.94 -6.52 5.23
N LEU A 183 -18.00 -5.71 5.23
CA LEU A 183 -18.45 -5.03 6.46
C LEU A 183 -18.91 -6.02 7.52
N LYS A 184 -19.66 -7.07 7.16
CA LYS A 184 -20.05 -8.14 8.10
C LYS A 184 -18.85 -8.86 8.71
N ARG A 185 -17.79 -9.09 7.94
CA ARG A 185 -16.54 -9.68 8.45
C ARG A 185 -15.86 -8.74 9.44
N ALA A 186 -15.80 -7.45 9.12
CA ALA A 186 -15.24 -6.45 10.03
C ALA A 186 -16.06 -6.30 11.32
N GLU A 187 -17.39 -6.40 11.23
CA GLU A 187 -18.29 -6.49 12.40
C GLU A 187 -17.98 -7.75 13.24
N ALA A 188 -17.87 -8.92 12.61
CA ALA A 188 -17.55 -10.18 13.30
C ALA A 188 -16.17 -10.17 13.99
N ASN A 189 -15.19 -9.46 13.41
CA ASN A 189 -13.85 -9.29 13.98
C ASN A 189 -13.73 -8.06 14.90
N ARG A 190 -14.86 -7.49 15.35
CA ARG A 190 -14.92 -6.34 16.27
C ARG A 190 -14.14 -5.11 15.79
N PHE A 191 -14.08 -4.87 14.50
CA PHE A 191 -13.58 -3.60 13.93
C PHE A 191 -14.70 -2.58 13.73
N LEU A 192 -15.92 -3.03 13.46
CA LEU A 192 -17.07 -2.17 13.21
C LEU A 192 -18.26 -2.53 14.09
N LEU A 193 -19.08 -1.52 14.37
CA LEU A 193 -20.41 -1.66 14.95
C LEU A 193 -21.48 -1.44 13.87
N HIS A 194 -22.50 -2.31 13.87
CA HIS A 194 -23.72 -2.11 13.12
C HIS A 194 -24.69 -1.24 13.93
N VAL A 195 -24.71 0.07 13.66
CA VAL A 195 -25.60 1.02 14.37
C VAL A 195 -26.85 1.38 13.58
N GLY A 196 -27.06 0.75 12.40
CA GLY A 196 -28.28 0.87 11.60
C GLY A 196 -28.13 0.42 10.14
N PRO A 197 -29.22 0.45 9.34
CA PRO A 197 -29.28 -0.11 7.97
C PRO A 197 -28.19 0.38 7.01
N SER A 198 -27.70 1.61 7.18
CA SER A 198 -26.56 2.16 6.46
C SER A 198 -25.67 3.00 7.37
N ARG A 199 -25.68 2.71 8.67
CA ARG A 199 -24.85 3.44 9.62
C ARG A 199 -23.84 2.52 10.27
N ARG A 200 -22.60 2.98 10.37
CA ARG A 200 -21.48 2.24 10.97
C ARG A 200 -20.71 3.16 11.91
N ALA A 201 -20.10 2.55 12.93
CA ALA A 201 -19.10 3.17 13.78
C ALA A 201 -17.92 2.21 13.92
N PHE A 202 -16.76 2.72 14.30
CA PHE A 202 -15.67 1.82 14.71
C PHE A 202 -16.00 1.23 16.08
N HIS A 203 -15.66 -0.04 16.25
CA HIS A 203 -15.80 -0.71 17.53
C HIS A 203 -14.65 -0.29 18.47
N PRO A 204 -14.91 0.06 19.75
CA PRO A 204 -13.88 0.54 20.67
C PRO A 204 -12.70 -0.41 20.86
N GLU A 205 -12.93 -1.72 20.90
CA GLU A 205 -11.85 -2.72 21.03
C GLU A 205 -10.99 -2.88 19.76
N GLY A 206 -11.57 -2.77 18.56
CA GLY A 206 -10.82 -2.98 17.31
C GLY A 206 -10.20 -1.70 16.75
N PHE A 207 -10.72 -0.52 17.13
CA PHE A 207 -10.21 0.75 16.63
C PHE A 207 -8.73 1.00 16.98
N PRO A 208 -8.21 0.68 18.18
CA PRO A 208 -6.79 0.79 18.48
C PRO A 208 -5.89 0.08 17.46
N THR A 209 -6.29 -1.10 16.97
CA THR A 209 -5.56 -1.83 15.92
C THR A 209 -5.58 -1.09 14.58
N ILE A 210 -6.71 -0.50 14.20
CA ILE A 210 -6.82 0.33 12.99
C ILE A 210 -5.94 1.58 13.12
N ARG A 211 -6.00 2.24 14.27
CA ARG A 211 -5.16 3.41 14.56
C ARG A 211 -3.68 3.05 14.53
N TYR A 212 -3.31 1.92 15.12
CA TYR A 212 -1.92 1.45 15.09
C TYR A 212 -1.46 1.12 13.67
N HIS A 213 -2.33 0.52 12.84
CA HIS A 213 -2.02 0.28 11.43
C HIS A 213 -1.69 1.58 10.66
N TYR A 214 -2.50 2.63 10.82
CA TYR A 214 -2.20 3.93 10.19
C TYR A 214 -0.92 4.58 10.75
N ALA A 215 -0.72 4.52 12.06
CA ALA A 215 0.49 5.03 12.69
C ALA A 215 1.75 4.29 12.20
N ALA A 216 1.67 2.95 12.06
CA ALA A 216 2.75 2.13 11.54
C ALA A 216 3.10 2.48 10.09
N HIS A 217 2.10 2.72 9.23
CA HIS A 217 2.34 3.16 7.85
C HIS A 217 3.04 4.52 7.78
N LEU A 218 2.61 5.50 8.59
CA LEU A 218 3.27 6.82 8.65
C LEU A 218 4.69 6.72 9.21
N SER A 219 4.87 5.95 10.29
CA SER A 219 6.18 5.71 10.91
C SER A 219 7.16 5.07 9.91
N GLU A 220 6.69 4.09 9.13
CA GLU A 220 7.52 3.44 8.12
C GLU A 220 7.91 4.41 6.98
N MET A 221 7.00 5.28 6.56
CA MET A 221 7.30 6.33 5.57
C MET A 221 8.35 7.32 6.10
N ILE A 222 8.22 7.75 7.36
CA ILE A 222 9.19 8.62 8.03
C ILE A 222 10.55 7.94 8.13
N ALA A 223 10.58 6.67 8.53
CA ALA A 223 11.82 5.90 8.65
C ALA A 223 12.53 5.74 7.30
N CYS A 224 11.79 5.42 6.23
CA CYS A 224 12.33 5.38 4.87
C CYS A 224 12.93 6.73 4.47
N GLY A 225 12.20 7.82 4.69
CA GLY A 225 12.65 9.15 4.33
C GLY A 225 13.92 9.58 5.08
N ARG A 226 14.01 9.32 6.39
CA ARG A 226 15.22 9.61 7.19
C ARG A 226 16.45 8.87 6.70
N LEU A 227 16.29 7.60 6.32
CA LEU A 227 17.40 6.81 5.76
C LEU A 227 17.87 7.36 4.41
N VAL A 228 16.93 7.79 3.57
CA VAL A 228 17.25 8.46 2.30
C VAL A 228 18.00 9.76 2.54
N LEU A 229 17.54 10.62 3.45
CA LEU A 229 18.24 11.86 3.80
C LEU A 229 19.65 11.60 4.34
N ALA A 230 19.81 10.59 5.19
CA ALA A 230 21.12 10.21 5.72
C ALA A 230 22.07 9.73 4.60
N GLY A 231 21.58 8.93 3.65
CA GLY A 231 22.35 8.51 2.48
C GLY A 231 22.78 9.69 1.61
N LEU A 232 21.88 10.66 1.38
CA LEU A 232 22.20 11.87 0.62
C LEU A 232 23.25 12.74 1.30
N ALA A 233 23.18 12.88 2.63
CA ALA A 233 24.19 13.62 3.39
C ALA A 233 25.57 12.93 3.40
N ALA A 234 25.59 11.61 3.34
CA ALA A 234 26.82 10.82 3.30
C ALA A 234 27.47 10.76 1.90
N GLY A 235 26.79 11.24 0.85
CA GLY A 235 27.22 11.05 -0.54
C GLY A 235 27.03 9.61 -1.04
N ASP A 236 26.25 8.79 -0.31
CA ASP A 236 25.88 7.44 -0.74
C ASP A 236 24.90 7.57 -1.90
N HIS A 237 25.44 7.53 -3.11
CA HIS A 237 24.65 7.21 -4.28
C HIS A 237 24.32 5.71 -4.23
N ALA A 238 23.12 5.33 -4.67
CA ALA A 238 22.80 3.91 -4.89
C ALA A 238 23.98 3.23 -5.61
N PRO A 239 24.37 2.01 -5.24
CA PRO A 239 25.60 1.38 -5.73
C PRO A 239 25.70 1.54 -7.25
N GLU A 240 26.82 2.10 -7.72
CA GLU A 240 27.08 2.24 -9.16
C GLU A 240 26.97 0.86 -9.81
N LEU A 241 26.11 0.79 -10.83
CA LEU A 241 25.75 -0.43 -11.53
C LEU A 241 26.98 -0.95 -12.30
N ALA A 242 27.44 -2.15 -11.94
CA ALA A 242 28.30 -2.98 -12.78
C ALA A 242 27.45 -3.84 -13.73
#